data_AF-A0A4Z0NW23-F1
#
_entry.id   AF-A0A4Z0NW23-F1
#
_cell.length_a   1.000
_cell.length_b   1.000
_cell.length_c   1.000
_cell.angle_alpha   90.00
_cell.angle_beta   90.00
_cell.angle_gamma   90.00
#
_symmetry.space_group_name_H-M   'P 1'
#
loop_
_entity.id
_entity.type
_entity.pdbx_description
1 polymer ?
#
loop_
_entity_poly.entity_id
_entity_poly.type
_entity_poly.pdbx_seq_one_letter_code
_entity_poly.pdbx_strand_id
1 'polypeptide(L)' 'MCKRNRSHRLTFEEAVDVHSRLLDGEIYSRIAASYDVNQGRIADVKFGRLHPGSYEEALRRRRAA' A
#
# COMPACT_ATOMS: atom_id res chain seq x y z
N MET A 1 11.68 -5.22 -27.22
CA MET A 1 10.60 -5.64 -26.30
C MET A 1 10.92 -5.06 -24.92
N CYS A 2 10.07 -4.23 -24.30
CA CYS A 2 10.02 -4.03 -22.84
C CYS A 2 8.94 -3.01 -22.49
N LYS A 3 7.67 -3.38 -22.70
CA LYS A 3 6.55 -2.66 -22.09
C LYS A 3 6.61 -2.95 -20.59
N ARG A 4 7.28 -2.10 -19.79
CA ARG A 4 7.10 -2.04 -18.33
C ARG A 4 5.71 -1.44 -18.06
N ASN A 5 4.68 -2.16 -18.47
CA ASN A 5 3.31 -1.69 -18.46
C ASN A 5 2.47 -2.65 -17.64
N ARG A 6 2.75 -2.68 -16.33
CA ARG A 6 1.74 -3.07 -15.36
C ARG A 6 1.61 -1.93 -14.39
N SER A 7 0.75 -0.98 -14.77
CA SER A 7 0.16 -0.02 -13.84
C SER A 7 -0.76 -0.82 -12.93
N HIS A 8 -0.22 -1.68 -12.04
CA HIS A 8 -1.02 -2.35 -11.05
C HIS A 8 -1.64 -1.26 -10.19
N ARG A 9 -2.97 -1.15 -10.27
CA ARG A 9 -3.73 -0.14 -9.53
C ARG A 9 -4.05 -0.80 -8.20
N LEU A 10 -3.27 -0.44 -7.18
CA LEU A 10 -3.58 -0.80 -5.80
C LEU A 10 -5.05 -0.49 -5.54
N THR A 11 -5.79 -1.47 -5.07
CA THR A 11 -7.17 -1.34 -4.62
C THR A 11 -7.21 -0.70 -3.24
N PHE A 12 -8.40 -0.30 -2.80
CA PHE A 12 -8.57 0.24 -1.44
C PHE A 12 -8.19 -0.78 -0.37
N GLU A 13 -8.53 -2.06 -0.57
CA GLU A 13 -8.21 -3.13 0.37
C GLU A 13 -6.71 -3.41 0.44
N GLU A 14 -6.01 -3.39 -0.69
CA GLU A 14 -4.55 -3.51 -0.70
C GLU A 14 -3.88 -2.31 -0.05
N ALA A 15 -4.42 -1.10 -0.22
CA ALA A 15 -3.92 0.08 0.49
C ALA A 15 -4.04 -0.09 2.02
N VAL A 16 -5.15 -0.66 2.49
CA VAL A 16 -5.35 -1.01 3.91
C VAL A 16 -4.29 -2.04 4.36
N ASP A 17 -4.03 -3.10 3.57
CA ASP A 17 -3.01 -4.10 3.90
C ASP A 17 -1.59 -3.51 3.90
N VAL A 18 -1.28 -2.64 2.94
CA VAL A 18 -0.03 -1.88 2.89
C VAL A 18 0.16 -1.08 4.18
N HIS A 19 -0.87 -0.38 4.65
CA HIS A 19 -0.81 0.36 5.91
C HIS A 19 -0.60 -0.56 7.11
N SER A 20 -1.25 -1.72 7.16
CA SER A 20 -1.02 -2.72 8.21
C SER A 20 0.43 -3.19 8.24
N ARG A 21 1.00 -3.55 7.09
CA ARG A 21 2.41 -3.98 6.99
C ARG A 21 3.40 -2.87 7.36
N LEU A 22 3.09 -1.63 6.97
CA LEU A 22 3.87 -0.46 7.39
C LEU A 22 3.86 -0.28 8.91
N LEU A 23 2.72 -0.53 9.55
CA LEU A 23 2.57 -0.47 11.00
C LEU A 23 3.25 -1.64 11.74
N ASP A 24 3.47 -2.75 11.05
CA ASP A 24 4.27 -3.89 11.54
C ASP A 24 5.78 -3.70 11.33
N GLY A 25 6.19 -2.60 10.65
CA GLY A 25 7.58 -2.23 10.44
C GLY A 25 8.20 -2.78 9.15
N GLU A 26 7.40 -3.26 8.20
CA GLU A 26 7.91 -3.66 6.89
C GLU A 26 8.44 -2.47 6.08
N ILE A 27 9.49 -2.75 5.28
CA ILE A 27 10.14 -1.75 4.43
C ILE A 27 9.45 -1.60 3.07
N TYR A 28 9.51 -0.41 2.49
CA TYR A 28 8.77 -0.08 1.27
C TYR A 28 9.16 -0.93 0.08
N SER A 29 10.43 -1.32 -0.02
CA SER A 29 10.91 -2.19 -1.10
C SER A 29 10.24 -3.57 -1.09
N ARG A 30 10.03 -4.15 0.09
CA ARG A 30 9.44 -5.49 0.26
C ARG A 30 7.94 -5.48 -0.01
N ILE A 31 7.26 -4.45 0.51
CA ILE A 31 5.84 -4.21 0.23
C ILE A 31 5.65 -3.97 -1.28
N ALA A 32 6.43 -3.06 -1.86
CA ALA A 32 6.35 -2.73 -3.28
C ALA A 32 6.58 -3.96 -4.19
N ALA A 33 7.55 -4.81 -3.86
CA ALA A 33 7.80 -6.07 -4.57
C ALA A 33 6.63 -7.05 -4.47
N SER A 34 5.89 -7.05 -3.35
CA SER A 34 4.74 -7.94 -3.14
C SER A 34 3.55 -7.59 -4.05
N TYR A 35 3.35 -6.31 -4.38
CA TYR A 35 2.25 -5.85 -5.22
C TYR A 35 2.67 -5.50 -6.67
N ASP A 36 3.93 -5.79 -7.06
CA ASP A 36 4.50 -5.39 -8.37
C ASP A 36 4.33 -3.88 -8.66
N VAL A 37 4.51 -3.03 -7.62
CA VAL A 37 4.35 -1.57 -7.72
C VAL A 37 5.66 -0.83 -7.43
N ASN A 38 5.71 0.45 -7.82
CA ASN A 38 6.83 1.32 -7.46
C ASN A 38 6.75 1.72 -5.97
N GLN A 39 7.90 1.90 -5.33
CA GLN A 39 7.94 2.40 -3.95
C GLN A 39 7.27 3.78 -3.79
N GLY A 40 7.31 4.62 -4.84
CA GLY A 40 6.59 5.90 -4.87
C GLY A 40 5.06 5.73 -4.75
N ARG A 41 4.50 4.64 -5.29
CA ARG A 41 3.08 4.29 -5.15
C ARG A 41 2.73 3.95 -3.71
N ILE A 42 3.60 3.22 -3.01
CA ILE A 42 3.45 2.93 -1.58
C ILE A 42 3.55 4.21 -0.76
N ALA A 43 4.46 5.13 -1.11
CA ALA A 43 4.54 6.43 -0.47
C ALA A 43 3.26 7.25 -0.68
N ASP A 44 2.70 7.27 -1.90
CA ASP A 44 1.43 7.97 -2.17
C ASP A 44 0.26 7.41 -1.34
N VAL A 45 0.19 6.09 -1.15
CA VAL A 45 -0.77 5.44 -0.23
C VAL A 45 -0.50 5.88 1.20
N LYS A 46 0.75 5.81 1.66
CA LYS A 46 1.17 6.22 3.00
C LYS A 46 0.75 7.67 3.32
N PHE A 47 0.97 8.59 2.37
CA PHE A 47 0.62 10.00 2.51
C PHE A 47 -0.87 10.29 2.25
N GLY A 48 -1.68 9.28 1.94
CA GLY A 48 -3.12 9.44 1.66
C GLY A 48 -3.42 10.16 0.35
N ARG A 49 -2.43 10.33 -0.53
CA ARG A 49 -2.62 10.86 -1.89
C ARG A 49 -3.34 9.85 -2.78
N LEU A 50 -3.10 8.56 -2.51
CA LEU A 50 -3.82 7.45 -3.13
C LEU A 50 -4.68 6.79 -2.04
N HIS A 51 -5.99 6.69 -2.28
CA HIS A 51 -6.96 6.08 -1.36
C HIS A 51 -7.03 6.74 0.03
N PRO A 52 -7.54 7.98 0.11
CA PRO A 52 -7.80 8.62 1.40
C PRO A 52 -8.75 7.76 2.25
N GLY A 53 -8.46 7.63 3.55
CA GLY A 53 -9.24 6.80 4.48
C GLY A 53 -8.76 5.35 4.63
N SER A 54 -7.89 4.85 3.72
CA SER A 54 -7.32 3.50 3.85
C SER A 54 -6.47 3.34 5.12
N TYR A 55 -5.77 4.39 5.54
CA TYR A 55 -5.03 4.41 6.80
C TYR A 55 -5.92 4.28 8.03
N GLU A 56 -7.03 5.01 8.07
CA GLU A 56 -7.97 4.96 9.21
C GLU A 56 -8.64 3.60 9.31
N GLU A 57 -9.00 3.01 8.17
CA GLU A 57 -9.57 1.67 8.10
C GLU A 57 -8.56 0.60 8.55
N ALA A 58 -7.28 0.73 8.17
CA ALA A 58 -6.22 -0.15 8.66
C ALA A 58 -6.06 -0.07 10.19
N LEU A 59 -6.06 1.14 10.75
CA LEU A 59 -6.03 1.36 12.20
C LEU A 59 -7.27 0.78 12.89
N ARG A 60 -8.46 0.95 12.30
CA ARG A 60 -9.71 0.40 12.83
C ARG A 60 -9.65 -1.12 12.87
N ARG A 61 -9.23 -1.76 11.76
CA ARG A 61 -9.09 -3.23 11.69
C ARG A 61 -8.07 -3.75 12.69
N ARG A 62 -6.94 -3.06 12.85
CA ARG A 62 -5.90 -3.43 13.83
C ARG A 62 -6.36 -3.27 15.28
N ARG A 63 -7.22 -2.30 15.59
CA ARG A 63 -7.79 -2.12 16.95
C ARG A 63 -8.93 -3.08 17.27
N ALA A 64 -9.59 -3.61 16.24
CA ALA A 64 -10.68 -4.57 16.37
C ALA A 64 -10.20 -6.03 16.49
N ALA A 65 -8.92 -6.28 16.18
CA ALA A 65 -8.23 -7.55 16.37
C ALA A 65 -7.52 -7.58 17.73
#